data_AF-A0A958FCM3-F1
#
_entry.id   AF-A0A958FCM3-F1
#
_cell.length_a   1.000
_cell.length_b   1.000
_cell.length_c   1.000
_cell.angle_alpha   90.00
_cell.angle_beta   90.00
_cell.angle_gamma   90.00
#
_symmetry.space_group_name_H-M   'P 1'
#
loop_
_entity.id
_entity.type
_entity.pdbx_description
1 polymer ?
#
loop_
_entity_poly.entity_id
_entity_poly.type
_entity_poly.pdbx_seq_one_letter_code
_entity_poly.pdbx_strand_id
1 'polypeptide(L)'
;MKIASYVIWGVFAGMLLFSQGFAQQAGDYRSAANGNWSDAATWETFDGSSWVPASSAPTGSETITVDGSDSVWVDVAVTVTGYVAVTETGLIDTTSGSLTFDNGSTYEHARNEGSIPISTWNTGSTFLLTGIVDATPDNRNQNYYNITLNTPNMVSNKDLGLDDVTIGGDIRVMDTGSARWRLTSTSSGDTATVTIMGDMIVEAGSFETQGTGNALTTFIVHQYGDINVTGGVFAISRGSQGSG
;
A
#
# COMPACT_ATOMS: atom_id res chain seq x y z
N MET A 1 -16.37 -28.42 -47.63
CA MET A 1 -16.48 -28.46 -46.16
C MET A 1 -15.48 -27.46 -45.60
N LYS A 2 -16.00 -26.37 -45.02
CA LYS A 2 -15.22 -25.26 -44.44
C LYS A 2 -14.60 -25.73 -43.12
N ILE A 3 -13.33 -25.41 -42.87
CA ILE A 3 -12.86 -25.07 -41.53
C ILE A 3 -11.85 -23.92 -41.70
N ALA A 4 -12.29 -22.71 -41.35
CA ALA A 4 -11.41 -21.56 -41.18
C ALA A 4 -11.05 -21.52 -39.68
N SER A 5 -9.76 -21.69 -39.36
CA SER A 5 -9.25 -21.56 -38.00
C SER A 5 -8.99 -20.08 -37.73
N TYR A 6 -9.84 -19.44 -36.95
CA TYR A 6 -9.58 -18.11 -36.41
C TYR A 6 -8.74 -18.26 -35.14
N VAL A 7 -7.46 -17.93 -35.23
CA VAL A 7 -6.65 -17.66 -34.03
C VAL A 7 -7.02 -16.25 -33.60
N ILE A 8 -7.86 -16.16 -32.57
CA ILE A 8 -8.15 -14.90 -31.88
C ILE A 8 -6.91 -14.61 -31.03
N TRP A 9 -6.06 -13.69 -31.50
CA TRP A 9 -5.07 -13.07 -30.64
C TRP A 9 -5.82 -12.15 -29.68
N GLY A 10 -6.05 -12.64 -28.47
CA GLY A 10 -6.51 -11.80 -27.36
C GLY A 10 -5.51 -10.67 -27.18
N VAL A 11 -5.97 -9.44 -27.37
CA VAL A 11 -5.22 -8.25 -27.00
C VAL A 11 -5.18 -8.24 -25.47
N PHE A 12 -4.10 -8.77 -24.90
CA PHE A 12 -3.73 -8.48 -23.51
C PHE A 12 -3.28 -7.02 -23.48
N ALA A 13 -4.24 -6.12 -23.23
CA ALA A 13 -3.92 -4.76 -22.82
C ALA A 13 -3.38 -4.82 -21.39
N GLY A 14 -2.11 -5.22 -21.25
CA GLY A 14 -1.36 -5.04 -20.02
C GLY A 14 -1.33 -3.53 -19.75
N MET A 15 -2.14 -3.09 -18.80
CA MET A 15 -2.13 -1.72 -18.30
C MET A 15 -0.81 -1.54 -17.52
N LEU A 16 0.25 -1.23 -18.26
CA LEU A 16 1.51 -0.71 -17.75
C LEU A 16 1.23 0.66 -17.13
N LEU A 17 0.80 0.64 -15.86
CA LEU A 17 0.89 1.81 -15.01
C LEU A 17 2.33 1.90 -14.53
N PHE A 18 3.09 2.82 -15.12
CA PHE A 18 4.26 3.38 -14.47
C PHE A 18 3.84 3.89 -13.10
N SER A 19 4.71 3.82 -12.09
CA SER A 19 4.51 4.56 -10.84
C SER A 19 4.18 5.99 -11.23
N GLN A 20 2.93 6.41 -10.99
CA GLN A 20 2.51 7.76 -11.30
C GLN A 20 3.21 8.67 -10.29
N GLY A 21 4.44 9.08 -10.59
CA GLY A 21 4.90 10.35 -10.08
C GLY A 21 3.96 11.37 -10.68
N PHE A 22 2.91 11.74 -9.94
CA PHE A 22 2.02 12.82 -10.37
C PHE A 22 2.91 14.04 -10.58
N ALA A 23 3.03 14.47 -11.83
CA ALA A 23 3.63 15.77 -12.09
C ALA A 23 2.76 16.80 -11.38
N GLN A 24 3.38 17.62 -10.53
CA GLN A 24 2.69 18.66 -9.75
C GLN A 24 1.68 19.42 -10.63
N GLN A 25 0.42 19.41 -10.21
CA GLN A 25 -0.71 20.06 -10.87
C GLN A 25 -1.25 21.19 -10.01
N ALA A 26 -1.74 22.25 -10.65
CA ALA A 26 -2.40 23.34 -9.93
C ALA A 26 -3.51 22.79 -9.03
N GLY A 27 -3.45 23.12 -7.73
CA GLY A 27 -4.36 22.59 -6.71
C GLY A 27 -3.80 21.44 -5.87
N ASP A 28 -2.62 20.90 -6.20
CA ASP A 28 -1.93 19.94 -5.33
C ASP A 28 -1.53 20.59 -4.01
N TYR A 29 -1.44 19.78 -2.96
CA TYR A 29 -1.08 20.19 -1.61
C TYR A 29 0.20 19.49 -1.16
N ARG A 30 1.04 20.20 -0.40
CA ARG A 30 2.09 19.56 0.40
C ARG A 30 2.26 20.21 1.76
N SER A 31 2.79 19.46 2.72
CA SER A 31 3.17 20.02 4.01
C SER A 31 4.29 21.05 3.84
N ALA A 32 4.16 22.17 4.56
CA ALA A 32 5.15 23.24 4.62
C ALA A 32 5.75 23.42 6.03
N ALA A 33 5.12 22.78 7.03
CA ALA A 33 5.53 22.80 8.42
C ALA A 33 4.90 21.63 9.18
N ASN A 34 5.44 21.35 10.37
CA ASN A 34 4.74 20.55 11.37
C ASN A 34 3.45 21.27 11.80
N GLY A 35 2.32 20.58 11.81
CA GLY A 35 1.06 21.20 12.20
C GLY A 35 -0.16 20.30 12.09
N ASN A 36 -1.30 20.82 12.51
CA ASN A 36 -2.57 20.11 12.41
C ASN A 36 -3.02 20.04 10.95
N TRP A 37 -3.64 18.93 10.55
CA TRP A 37 -4.22 18.78 9.22
C TRP A 37 -5.22 19.90 8.93
N SER A 38 -6.06 20.26 9.90
CA SER A 38 -7.11 21.27 9.71
C SER A 38 -6.60 22.72 9.61
N ASP A 39 -5.32 22.98 9.91
CA ASP A 39 -4.72 24.30 9.85
C ASP A 39 -4.10 24.57 8.47
N ALA A 40 -4.55 25.65 7.81
CA ALA A 40 -4.01 26.07 6.52
C ALA A 40 -2.50 26.39 6.57
N ALA A 41 -1.98 26.83 7.73
CA ALA A 41 -0.57 27.15 7.91
C ALA A 41 0.36 25.93 7.85
N THR A 42 -0.19 24.71 8.00
CA THR A 42 0.53 23.44 7.81
C THR A 42 0.87 23.20 6.34
N TRP A 43 0.16 23.86 5.41
CA TRP A 43 0.14 23.48 4.01
C TRP A 43 0.56 24.62 3.07
N GLU A 44 1.13 24.20 1.94
CA GLU A 44 1.21 25.01 0.73
C GLU A 44 0.48 24.31 -0.42
N THR A 45 -0.01 25.11 -1.37
CA THR A 45 -0.68 24.62 -2.58
C THR A 45 0.10 25.03 -3.82
N PHE A 46 0.12 24.17 -4.83
CA PHE A 46 0.76 24.47 -6.09
C PHE A 46 -0.17 25.33 -6.95
N ASP A 47 0.26 26.51 -7.36
CA ASP A 47 -0.55 27.44 -8.17
C ASP A 47 -0.46 27.18 -9.69
N GLY A 48 0.24 26.10 -10.09
CA GLY A 48 0.57 25.77 -11.47
C GLY A 48 1.96 26.25 -11.91
N SER A 49 2.66 27.03 -11.08
CA SER A 49 4.05 27.46 -11.32
C SER A 49 4.94 27.38 -10.09
N SER A 50 4.42 27.69 -8.90
CA SER A 50 5.13 27.69 -7.62
C SER A 50 4.26 27.12 -6.50
N TRP A 51 4.92 26.67 -5.42
CA TRP A 51 4.24 26.40 -4.17
C TRP A 51 4.04 27.71 -3.39
N VAL A 52 2.80 27.96 -2.95
CA VAL A 52 2.42 29.16 -2.22
C VAL A 52 1.63 28.79 -0.96
N PRO A 53 1.66 29.60 0.12
CA PRO A 53 0.91 29.30 1.34
C PRO A 53 -0.56 29.01 1.03
N ALA A 54 -1.10 27.93 1.59
CA ALA A 54 -2.48 27.55 1.35
C ALA A 54 -3.45 28.53 2.04
N SER A 55 -4.55 28.87 1.38
CA SER A 55 -5.64 29.67 2.00
C SER A 55 -6.58 28.84 2.88
N SER A 56 -6.54 27.51 2.73
CA SER A 56 -7.31 26.53 3.48
C SER A 56 -6.57 25.19 3.48
N ALA A 57 -6.73 24.41 4.56
CA ALA A 57 -6.28 23.03 4.60
C ALA A 57 -6.92 22.16 3.50
N PRO A 58 -6.25 21.07 3.06
CA PRO A 58 -6.80 20.14 2.10
C PRO A 58 -8.00 19.38 2.68
N THR A 59 -8.98 19.11 1.84
CA THR A 59 -10.22 18.44 2.22
C THR A 59 -10.15 16.91 2.14
N GLY A 60 -9.15 16.37 1.43
CA GLY A 60 -8.96 14.94 1.18
C GLY A 60 -9.34 14.51 -0.24
N SER A 61 -9.85 15.41 -1.08
CA SER A 61 -10.15 15.13 -2.49
C SER A 61 -8.98 15.42 -3.44
N GLU A 62 -7.98 16.12 -2.94
CA GLU A 62 -6.81 16.61 -3.65
C GLU A 62 -5.70 15.55 -3.72
N THR A 63 -4.62 15.86 -4.45
CA THR A 63 -3.32 15.21 -4.29
C THR A 63 -2.58 15.89 -3.14
N ILE A 64 -2.22 15.15 -2.11
CA ILE A 64 -1.66 15.67 -0.87
C ILE A 64 -0.36 14.93 -0.57
N THR A 65 0.74 15.65 -0.34
CA THR A 65 2.02 15.04 0.04
C THR A 65 2.49 15.57 1.39
N VAL A 66 2.75 14.67 2.34
CA VAL A 66 3.49 15.03 3.56
C VAL A 66 4.96 14.72 3.28
N ASP A 67 5.76 15.79 3.16
CA ASP A 67 7.11 15.74 2.61
C ASP A 67 8.19 16.06 3.64
N GLY A 68 9.45 15.76 3.29
CA GLY A 68 10.62 16.09 4.09
C GLY A 68 10.60 15.43 5.46
N SER A 69 10.60 16.24 6.52
CA SER A 69 10.55 15.79 7.91
C SER A 69 9.31 16.28 8.65
N ASP A 70 8.31 16.76 7.91
CA ASP A 70 7.11 17.35 8.52
C ASP A 70 6.23 16.27 9.15
N SER A 71 5.65 16.60 10.29
CA SER A 71 4.66 15.81 11.01
C SER A 71 3.33 16.51 10.97
N VAL A 72 2.33 15.84 10.39
CA VAL A 72 0.95 16.32 10.29
C VAL A 72 0.07 15.54 11.25
N TRP A 73 -0.58 16.25 12.18
CA TRP A 73 -1.54 15.65 13.11
C TRP A 73 -2.96 15.78 12.55
N VAL A 74 -3.59 14.65 12.25
CA VAL A 74 -5.01 14.59 11.92
C VAL A 74 -5.78 14.86 13.21
N ASP A 75 -6.27 16.09 13.36
CA ASP A 75 -6.95 16.62 14.53
C ASP A 75 -8.48 16.67 14.38
N VAL A 76 -8.97 16.35 13.18
CA VAL A 76 -10.38 16.27 12.82
C VAL A 76 -10.66 14.99 12.03
N ALA A 77 -11.92 14.66 11.79
CA ALA A 77 -12.26 13.58 10.87
C ALA A 77 -11.97 14.02 9.42
N VAL A 78 -11.13 13.26 8.71
CA VAL A 78 -10.77 13.48 7.32
C VAL A 78 -11.17 12.25 6.49
N THR A 79 -11.90 12.48 5.41
CA THR A 79 -12.26 11.44 4.43
C THR A 79 -11.55 11.73 3.12
N VAL A 80 -10.62 10.86 2.76
CA VAL A 80 -9.82 10.93 1.54
C VAL A 80 -10.57 10.25 0.41
N THR A 81 -10.79 10.98 -0.66
CA THR A 81 -11.28 10.47 -1.96
C THR A 81 -10.26 10.67 -3.08
N GLY A 82 -9.21 11.45 -2.81
CA GLY A 82 -8.06 11.69 -3.71
C GLY A 82 -6.84 10.84 -3.34
N TYR A 83 -5.68 11.48 -3.31
CA TYR A 83 -4.39 10.83 -3.16
C TYR A 83 -3.62 11.43 -1.99
N VAL A 84 -3.09 10.60 -1.10
CA VAL A 84 -2.21 11.04 -0.01
C VAL A 84 -0.91 10.25 -0.07
N ALA A 85 0.22 10.95 -0.16
CA ALA A 85 1.54 10.33 -0.09
C ALA A 85 2.32 10.83 1.13
N VAL A 86 3.13 9.95 1.68
CA VAL A 86 4.16 10.28 2.66
C VAL A 86 5.52 9.94 2.08
N THR A 87 6.36 10.95 1.91
CA THR A 87 7.71 10.84 1.32
C THR A 87 8.79 11.07 2.38
N GLU A 88 10.03 10.71 2.05
CA GLU A 88 11.21 10.97 2.87
C GLU A 88 11.05 10.50 4.33
N THR A 89 10.93 11.44 5.27
CA THR A 89 10.75 11.17 6.70
C THR A 89 9.43 11.73 7.26
N GLY A 90 8.53 12.20 6.40
CA GLY A 90 7.25 12.80 6.78
C GLY A 90 6.33 11.84 7.56
N LEU A 91 5.46 12.37 8.41
CA LEU A 91 4.61 11.57 9.30
C LEU A 91 3.16 12.08 9.27
N ILE A 92 2.21 11.14 9.24
CA ILE A 92 0.80 11.42 9.53
C ILE A 92 0.43 10.70 10.82
N ASP A 93 0.04 11.47 11.84
CA ASP A 93 -0.44 10.96 13.13
C ASP A 93 -1.96 11.11 13.20
N THR A 94 -2.67 10.03 13.54
CA THR A 94 -4.13 9.99 13.61
C THR A 94 -4.69 9.91 15.03
N THR A 95 -3.86 10.09 16.06
CA THR A 95 -4.22 9.89 17.48
C THR A 95 -5.32 10.82 17.97
N SER A 96 -5.41 12.04 17.44
CA SER A 96 -6.39 13.07 17.84
C SER A 96 -7.64 13.14 16.96
N GLY A 97 -7.69 12.38 15.88
CA GLY A 97 -8.73 12.49 14.87
C GLY A 97 -9.01 11.14 14.21
N SER A 98 -9.47 11.15 12.96
CA SER A 98 -9.63 9.92 12.20
C SER A 98 -9.36 10.16 10.72
N LEU A 99 -8.73 9.19 10.08
CA LEU A 99 -8.43 9.20 8.66
C LEU A 99 -9.15 8.02 8.00
N THR A 100 -9.96 8.32 7.00
CA THR A 100 -10.70 7.32 6.22
C THR A 100 -10.33 7.46 4.76
N PHE A 101 -9.99 6.35 4.11
CA PHE A 101 -9.75 6.28 2.67
C PHE A 101 -10.99 5.65 2.02
N ASP A 102 -11.68 6.43 1.19
CA ASP A 102 -12.92 6.05 0.50
C ASP A 102 -12.68 5.50 -0.91
N ASN A 103 -13.75 5.14 -1.60
CA ASN A 103 -13.71 4.57 -2.94
C ASN A 103 -12.87 5.42 -3.91
N GLY A 104 -11.89 4.80 -4.57
CA GLY A 104 -11.00 5.45 -5.53
C GLY A 104 -9.82 6.19 -4.91
N SER A 105 -9.77 6.31 -3.58
CA SER A 105 -8.64 6.95 -2.90
C SER A 105 -7.40 6.06 -2.86
N THR A 106 -6.24 6.69 -2.72
CA THR A 106 -4.97 5.99 -2.50
C THR A 106 -4.17 6.64 -1.39
N TYR A 107 -3.64 5.81 -0.49
CA TYR A 107 -2.51 6.17 0.33
C TYR A 107 -1.24 5.56 -0.25
N GLU A 108 -0.24 6.38 -0.54
CA GLU A 108 1.09 5.93 -0.91
C GLU A 108 2.06 6.10 0.26
N HIS A 109 2.65 5.00 0.67
CA HIS A 109 3.81 5.01 1.53
C HIS A 109 5.09 5.02 0.67
N ALA A 110 5.53 6.23 0.34
CA ALA A 110 6.65 6.54 -0.54
C ALA A 110 7.96 6.80 0.23
N ARG A 111 8.14 6.11 1.35
CA ARG A 111 9.35 6.17 2.17
C ARG A 111 9.75 4.78 2.69
N ASN A 112 11.00 4.68 3.15
CA ASN A 112 11.47 3.54 3.93
C ASN A 112 11.14 3.78 5.40
N GLU A 113 10.81 2.71 6.14
CA GLU A 113 10.48 2.80 7.58
C GLU A 113 9.32 3.77 7.89
N GLY A 114 9.29 4.33 9.10
CA GLY A 114 8.21 5.19 9.56
C GLY A 114 6.97 4.38 9.95
N SER A 115 5.80 4.99 9.85
CA SER A 115 4.53 4.35 10.19
C SER A 115 3.50 4.59 9.10
N ILE A 116 2.62 3.61 8.90
CA ILE A 116 1.38 3.80 8.18
C ILE A 116 0.39 4.49 9.14
N PRO A 117 -0.34 5.53 8.73
CA PRO A 117 -1.37 6.13 9.56
C PRO A 117 -2.46 5.11 9.86
N ILE A 118 -2.86 5.00 11.13
CA ILE A 118 -4.00 4.15 11.50
C ILE A 118 -5.25 4.75 10.87
N SER A 119 -5.88 3.99 9.98
CA SER A 119 -6.92 4.49 9.08
C SER A 119 -8.04 3.48 8.88
N THR A 120 -9.20 3.97 8.46
CA THR A 120 -10.29 3.12 7.93
C THR A 120 -10.16 3.03 6.41
N TRP A 121 -10.14 1.81 5.88
CA TRP A 121 -9.96 1.55 4.45
C TRP A 121 -11.25 1.03 3.84
N ASN A 122 -12.07 1.93 3.30
CA ASN A 122 -13.38 1.60 2.76
C ASN A 122 -13.28 0.95 1.37
N THR A 123 -14.40 0.38 0.93
CA THR A 123 -14.53 -0.26 -0.38
C THR A 123 -14.03 0.65 -1.50
N GLY A 124 -13.10 0.11 -2.30
CA GLY A 124 -12.45 0.77 -3.42
C GLY A 124 -11.21 1.60 -3.08
N SER A 125 -10.81 1.70 -1.82
CA SER A 125 -9.55 2.36 -1.43
C SER A 125 -8.32 1.50 -1.70
N THR A 126 -7.15 2.15 -1.85
CA THR A 126 -5.88 1.46 -2.12
C THR A 126 -4.79 1.88 -1.13
N PHE A 127 -4.17 0.89 -0.50
CA PHE A 127 -2.88 1.04 0.18
C PHE A 127 -1.75 0.67 -0.80
N LEU A 128 -0.87 1.62 -1.09
CA LEU A 128 0.23 1.48 -2.02
C LEU A 128 1.59 1.60 -1.30
N LEU A 129 2.45 0.61 -1.48
CA LEU A 129 3.84 0.63 -1.01
C LEU A 129 4.79 0.84 -2.18
N THR A 130 5.57 1.91 -2.14
CA THR A 130 6.59 2.23 -3.16
C THR A 130 7.97 2.46 -2.58
N GLY A 131 8.06 3.02 -1.36
CA GLY A 131 9.33 3.50 -0.80
C GLY A 131 10.19 2.48 -0.06
N ILE A 132 9.77 1.23 0.07
CA ILE A 132 10.47 0.24 0.91
C ILE A 132 11.80 -0.19 0.29
N VAL A 133 12.87 -0.13 1.09
CA VAL A 133 14.22 -0.53 0.71
C VAL A 133 14.67 -1.70 1.60
N ASP A 134 14.85 -1.46 2.89
CA ASP A 134 15.44 -2.44 3.81
C ASP A 134 14.74 -2.52 5.17
N ALA A 135 13.67 -1.75 5.38
CA ALA A 135 12.87 -1.86 6.59
C ALA A 135 11.39 -1.50 6.33
N THR A 136 10.53 -2.25 7.00
CA THR A 136 9.07 -2.11 6.90
C THR A 136 8.56 -0.96 7.76
N PRO A 137 7.50 -0.25 7.35
CA PRO A 137 6.87 0.76 8.20
C PRO A 137 6.11 0.10 9.33
N ASP A 138 5.97 0.73 10.48
CA ASP A 138 5.07 0.28 11.56
C ASP A 138 3.59 0.37 11.15
N ASN A 139 2.70 -0.15 12.00
CA ASN A 139 1.25 -0.11 11.83
C ASN A 139 0.70 -0.82 10.57
N ARG A 140 1.42 -1.83 10.08
CA ARG A 140 1.02 -2.58 8.88
C ARG A 140 -0.21 -3.47 9.10
N ASN A 141 -0.41 -3.95 10.32
CA ASN A 141 -1.50 -4.86 10.63
C ASN A 141 -2.85 -4.11 10.76
N GLN A 142 -3.47 -3.82 9.61
CA GLN A 142 -4.77 -3.17 9.49
C GLN A 142 -5.61 -3.92 8.45
N ASN A 143 -6.94 -3.80 8.57
CA ASN A 143 -7.81 -4.21 7.47
C ASN A 143 -7.66 -3.21 6.33
N TYR A 144 -7.34 -3.67 5.13
CA TYR A 144 -7.29 -2.84 3.92
C TYR A 144 -8.38 -3.25 2.96
N TYR A 145 -8.76 -2.37 2.03
CA TYR A 145 -9.54 -2.81 0.88
C TYR A 145 -8.63 -3.42 -0.19
N ASN A 146 -7.85 -2.61 -0.91
CA ASN A 146 -6.82 -3.10 -1.82
C ASN A 146 -5.42 -2.86 -1.27
N ILE A 147 -4.48 -3.76 -1.57
CA ILE A 147 -3.04 -3.58 -1.34
C ILE A 147 -2.30 -3.64 -2.68
N THR A 148 -1.41 -2.68 -2.94
CA THR A 148 -0.47 -2.72 -4.06
C THR A 148 0.97 -2.65 -3.57
N LEU A 149 1.78 -3.63 -3.98
CA LEU A 149 3.21 -3.72 -3.68
C LEU A 149 4.01 -3.40 -4.95
N ASN A 150 4.67 -2.24 -4.96
CA ASN A 150 5.53 -1.80 -6.05
C ASN A 150 6.82 -1.21 -5.47
N THR A 151 7.63 -2.07 -4.87
CA THR A 151 8.84 -1.68 -4.11
C THR A 151 10.11 -2.15 -4.84
N PRO A 152 10.46 -1.52 -5.99
CA PRO A 152 11.55 -1.99 -6.86
C PRO A 152 12.95 -1.87 -6.21
N ASN A 153 13.06 -1.05 -5.16
CA ASN A 153 14.32 -0.85 -4.44
C ASN A 153 14.48 -1.77 -3.22
N MET A 154 13.55 -2.71 -2.99
CA MET A 154 13.61 -3.58 -1.82
C MET A 154 14.75 -4.60 -1.93
N VAL A 155 15.65 -4.61 -0.95
CA VAL A 155 16.90 -5.41 -0.96
C VAL A 155 16.89 -6.60 0.01
N SER A 156 15.89 -6.70 0.89
CA SER A 156 15.76 -7.83 1.82
C SER A 156 14.31 -8.25 2.00
N ASN A 157 14.10 -9.52 2.33
CA ASN A 157 12.75 -10.08 2.45
C ASN A 157 11.97 -9.40 3.56
N LYS A 158 10.73 -9.00 3.27
CA LYS A 158 9.82 -8.34 4.22
C LYS A 158 8.51 -9.10 4.35
N ASP A 159 7.78 -8.79 5.41
CA ASP A 159 6.42 -9.22 5.63
C ASP A 159 5.53 -8.02 5.94
N LEU A 160 4.27 -8.11 5.52
CA LEU A 160 3.24 -7.14 5.85
C LEU A 160 2.77 -7.28 7.31
N GLY A 161 3.19 -8.33 8.02
CA GLY A 161 2.83 -8.56 9.42
C GLY A 161 1.33 -8.70 9.66
N LEU A 162 0.59 -9.20 8.67
CA LEU A 162 -0.88 -9.31 8.76
C LEU A 162 -1.27 -10.46 9.70
N ASP A 163 -2.13 -10.16 10.66
CA ASP A 163 -2.67 -11.13 11.61
C ASP A 163 -4.07 -10.71 12.05
N ASP A 164 -5.02 -11.63 11.93
CA ASP A 164 -6.46 -11.43 12.04
C ASP A 164 -6.98 -10.25 11.17
N VAL A 165 -6.42 -10.14 9.96
CA VAL A 165 -6.76 -9.09 8.98
C VAL A 165 -7.58 -9.64 7.82
N THR A 166 -8.52 -8.81 7.36
CA THR A 166 -9.25 -8.97 6.11
C THR A 166 -8.78 -7.94 5.08
N ILE A 167 -8.42 -8.42 3.89
CA ILE A 167 -8.27 -7.64 2.67
C ILE A 167 -9.59 -7.73 1.91
N GLY A 168 -10.31 -6.62 1.84
CA GLY A 168 -11.66 -6.56 1.29
C GLY A 168 -11.74 -6.67 -0.24
N GLY A 169 -10.63 -6.37 -0.91
CA GLY A 169 -10.45 -6.46 -2.36
C GLY A 169 -9.16 -7.21 -2.70
N ASP A 170 -8.38 -6.66 -3.62
CA ASP A 170 -7.26 -7.36 -4.26
C ASP A 170 -5.92 -7.08 -3.58
N ILE A 171 -5.01 -8.04 -3.66
CA ILE A 171 -3.57 -7.81 -3.45
C ILE A 171 -2.88 -7.87 -4.81
N ARG A 172 -2.23 -6.78 -5.20
CA ARG A 172 -1.46 -6.69 -6.45
C ARG A 172 0.04 -6.53 -6.16
N VAL A 173 0.86 -7.34 -6.82
CA VAL A 173 2.32 -7.32 -6.70
C VAL A 173 2.92 -7.00 -8.06
N MET A 174 3.50 -5.81 -8.15
CA MET A 174 4.07 -5.26 -9.39
C MET A 174 5.59 -5.41 -9.41
N ASP A 175 6.27 -5.10 -8.30
CA ASP A 175 7.71 -5.22 -8.16
C ASP A 175 8.09 -5.39 -6.67
N THR A 176 9.10 -6.22 -6.40
CA THR A 176 9.61 -6.50 -5.06
C THR A 176 11.13 -6.32 -4.96
N GLY A 177 11.72 -5.63 -5.94
CA GLY A 177 13.15 -5.45 -6.09
C GLY A 177 13.89 -6.77 -6.21
N SER A 178 15.00 -6.90 -5.49
CA SER A 178 15.77 -8.16 -5.44
C SER A 178 15.27 -9.11 -4.34
N ALA A 179 14.17 -8.78 -3.68
CA ALA A 179 13.67 -9.46 -2.49
C ALA A 179 12.24 -9.99 -2.71
N ARG A 180 11.56 -10.31 -1.61
CA ARG A 180 10.19 -10.84 -1.62
C ARG A 180 9.35 -10.23 -0.51
N TRP A 181 8.06 -10.12 -0.78
CA TRP A 181 7.05 -9.82 0.22
C TRP A 181 6.39 -11.09 0.73
N ARG A 182 6.00 -11.04 2.01
CA ARG A 182 5.18 -12.07 2.66
C ARG A 182 3.92 -11.43 3.21
N LEU A 183 2.81 -12.16 3.22
CA LEU A 183 1.61 -11.71 3.93
C LEU A 183 1.92 -11.50 5.42
N THR A 184 2.62 -12.46 6.02
CA THR A 184 2.82 -12.46 7.47
C THR A 184 4.02 -13.28 7.94
N SER A 185 4.33 -13.14 9.22
CA SER A 185 5.24 -13.95 10.02
C SER A 185 4.80 -13.88 11.48
N THR A 186 5.00 -14.95 12.25
CA THR A 186 4.60 -15.02 13.66
C THR A 186 5.71 -15.60 14.55
N SER A 187 5.58 -15.46 15.87
CA SER A 187 6.48 -16.08 16.84
C SER A 187 6.20 -17.57 17.00
N SER A 188 7.11 -18.31 17.62
CA SER A 188 6.96 -19.77 17.80
C SER A 188 5.72 -20.11 18.63
N GLY A 189 4.91 -21.05 18.13
CA GLY A 189 3.67 -21.48 18.78
C GLY A 189 2.44 -20.65 18.42
N ASP A 190 2.59 -19.57 17.64
CA ASP A 190 1.50 -18.68 17.28
C ASP A 190 0.85 -19.05 15.95
N THR A 191 -0.38 -18.58 15.77
CA THR A 191 -1.13 -18.65 14.52
C THR A 191 -1.34 -17.26 13.96
N ALA A 192 -1.16 -17.07 12.65
CA ALA A 192 -1.67 -15.89 11.95
C ALA A 192 -2.75 -16.27 10.94
N THR A 193 -3.80 -15.46 10.90
CA THR A 193 -4.91 -15.60 9.96
C THR A 193 -5.03 -14.39 9.05
N VAL A 194 -5.10 -14.62 7.74
CA VAL A 194 -5.34 -13.57 6.74
C VAL A 194 -6.50 -13.99 5.84
N THR A 195 -7.49 -13.11 5.67
CA THR A 195 -8.60 -13.31 4.74
C THR A 195 -8.45 -12.37 3.55
N ILE A 196 -8.56 -12.89 2.33
CA ILE A 196 -8.45 -12.13 1.08
C ILE A 196 -9.74 -12.37 0.30
N MET A 197 -10.57 -11.33 0.21
CA MET A 197 -11.89 -11.42 -0.42
C MET A 197 -11.81 -11.33 -1.95
N GLY A 198 -10.86 -10.55 -2.47
CA GLY A 198 -10.59 -10.41 -3.91
C GLY A 198 -9.46 -11.30 -4.41
N ASP A 199 -8.86 -10.89 -5.51
CA ASP A 199 -7.83 -11.63 -6.23
C ASP A 199 -6.44 -11.36 -5.66
N MET A 200 -5.56 -12.35 -5.79
CA MET A 200 -4.13 -12.17 -5.62
C MET A 200 -3.46 -12.13 -6.99
N ILE A 201 -2.90 -10.98 -7.36
CA ILE A 201 -2.37 -10.70 -8.69
C ILE A 201 -0.86 -10.48 -8.59
N VAL A 202 -0.06 -11.38 -9.16
CA VAL A 202 1.41 -11.27 -9.20
C VAL A 202 1.87 -11.06 -10.64
N GLU A 203 2.40 -9.87 -10.92
CA GLU A 203 2.83 -9.44 -12.26
C GLU A 203 4.35 -9.49 -12.42
N ALA A 204 5.10 -9.21 -11.35
CA ALA A 204 6.53 -9.47 -11.26
C ALA A 204 6.97 -9.65 -9.79
N GLY A 205 8.28 -9.75 -9.54
CA GLY A 205 8.83 -9.91 -8.20
C GLY A 205 8.53 -11.27 -7.56
N SER A 206 8.52 -11.32 -6.23
CA SER A 206 8.26 -12.53 -5.46
C SER A 206 7.31 -12.25 -4.29
N PHE A 207 6.23 -13.03 -4.19
CA PHE A 207 5.23 -12.92 -3.14
C PHE A 207 4.93 -14.27 -2.50
N GLU A 208 4.77 -14.29 -1.17
CA GLU A 208 4.60 -15.52 -0.41
C GLU A 208 3.58 -15.34 0.71
N THR A 209 2.94 -16.40 1.20
CA THR A 209 2.10 -16.25 2.41
C THR A 209 2.96 -16.04 3.66
N GLN A 210 4.07 -16.78 3.75
CA GLN A 210 4.97 -16.80 4.89
C GLN A 210 6.35 -17.35 4.51
N GLY A 211 7.35 -17.09 5.37
CA GLY A 211 8.69 -17.68 5.22
C GLY A 211 9.51 -17.72 6.51
N THR A 212 8.85 -17.96 7.65
CA THR A 212 9.52 -18.04 8.96
C THR A 212 10.20 -19.40 9.19
N GLY A 213 11.25 -19.41 10.00
CA GLY A 213 11.87 -20.61 10.55
C GLY A 213 11.43 -20.95 11.98
N ASN A 214 10.53 -20.16 12.55
CA ASN A 214 10.01 -20.39 13.90
C ASN A 214 9.26 -21.73 13.96
N ALA A 215 9.45 -22.47 15.05
CA ALA A 215 8.81 -23.77 15.23
C ALA A 215 7.33 -23.60 15.61
N LEU A 216 6.51 -24.60 15.27
CA LEU A 216 5.11 -24.70 15.69
C LEU A 216 4.24 -23.48 15.29
N THR A 217 4.56 -22.82 14.18
CA THR A 217 3.75 -21.71 13.66
C THR A 217 2.65 -22.21 12.74
N THR A 218 1.45 -21.66 12.84
CA THR A 218 0.36 -21.95 11.90
C THR A 218 0.02 -20.69 11.08
N PHE A 219 -0.19 -20.86 9.79
CA PHE A 219 -0.62 -19.78 8.90
C PHE A 219 -1.89 -20.19 8.18
N ILE A 220 -2.95 -19.42 8.34
CA ILE A 220 -4.25 -19.68 7.71
C ILE A 220 -4.53 -18.54 6.74
N VAL A 221 -4.60 -18.86 5.45
CA VAL A 221 -4.98 -17.89 4.41
C VAL A 221 -6.29 -18.32 3.78
N HIS A 222 -7.34 -17.52 3.98
CA HIS A 222 -8.63 -17.69 3.32
C HIS A 222 -8.65 -16.87 2.04
N GLN A 223 -8.40 -17.52 0.90
CA GLN A 223 -8.44 -16.90 -0.43
C GLN A 223 -9.81 -17.15 -1.08
N TYR A 224 -10.56 -16.09 -1.36
CA TYR A 224 -11.90 -16.18 -1.98
C TYR A 224 -11.91 -15.82 -3.48
N GLY A 225 -11.02 -14.93 -3.93
CA GLY A 225 -10.81 -14.65 -5.35
C GLY A 225 -9.77 -15.56 -5.98
N ASP A 226 -9.42 -15.27 -7.23
CA ASP A 226 -8.44 -16.03 -8.00
C ASP A 226 -7.00 -15.66 -7.61
N ILE A 227 -6.09 -16.63 -7.77
CA ILE A 227 -4.64 -16.37 -7.72
C ILE A 227 -4.14 -16.32 -9.16
N ASN A 228 -3.76 -15.13 -9.63
CA ASN A 228 -3.29 -14.89 -10.98
C ASN A 228 -1.80 -14.51 -10.98
N VAL A 229 -0.96 -15.41 -11.49
CA VAL A 229 0.49 -15.19 -11.61
C VAL A 229 0.83 -15.06 -13.09
N THR A 230 1.02 -13.82 -13.53
CA THR A 230 1.35 -13.49 -14.93
C THR A 230 2.84 -13.20 -15.13
N GLY A 231 3.57 -12.96 -14.04
CA GLY A 231 5.02 -12.92 -13.98
C GLY A 231 5.51 -13.08 -12.54
N GLY A 232 6.82 -13.06 -12.34
CA GLY A 232 7.42 -13.24 -11.01
C GLY A 232 7.22 -14.65 -10.42
N VAL A 233 7.13 -14.73 -9.09
CA VAL A 233 6.94 -15.96 -8.32
C VAL A 233 5.89 -15.74 -7.23
N PHE A 234 4.91 -16.63 -7.17
CA PHE A 234 4.09 -16.84 -5.98
C PHE A 234 4.47 -18.15 -5.29
N ALA A 235 4.59 -18.15 -3.97
CA ALA A 235 4.79 -19.37 -3.20
C ALA A 235 3.89 -19.40 -1.97
N ILE A 236 3.27 -20.55 -1.70
CA ILE A 236 2.47 -20.70 -0.48
C ILE A 236 3.38 -20.63 0.75
N SER A 237 4.48 -21.38 0.77
CA SER A 237 5.44 -21.36 1.88
C SER A 237 6.86 -21.54 1.38
N ARG A 238 7.78 -20.80 1.98
CA ARG A 238 9.24 -21.00 1.84
C ARG A 238 9.98 -20.90 3.17
N GLY A 239 9.26 -21.15 4.27
CA GLY A 239 9.83 -21.30 5.59
C GLY A 239 10.46 -22.67 5.78
N SER A 240 11.40 -22.78 6.72
CA SER A 240 11.98 -24.06 7.14
C SER A 240 11.58 -24.32 8.58
N GLN A 241 10.36 -24.81 8.78
CA GLN A 241 9.81 -25.06 10.11
C GLN A 241 10.11 -26.48 10.57
N GLY A 242 10.50 -26.64 11.83
CA GLY A 242 10.54 -27.95 12.49
C GLY A 242 9.16 -28.28 13.07
N SER A 243 8.61 -29.44 12.71
CA SER A 243 7.37 -29.99 13.29
C SER A 243 6.11 -29.13 13.13
N GLY A 244 6.01 -28.35 12.04
CA GLY A 244 4.78 -27.66 11.63
C GLY A 244 3.86 -28.52 10.77
#